data_AF-A0A1M7AH81-F1
#
_entry.id   AF-A0A1M7AH81-F1
#
_cell.length_a   1.000
_cell.length_b   1.000
_cell.length_c   1.000
_cell.angle_alpha   90.00
_cell.angle_beta   90.00
_cell.angle_gamma   90.00
#
_symmetry.space_group_name_H-M   'P 1'
#
loop_
_entity.id
_entity.type
_entity.pdbx_description
1 polymer ?
#
loop_
_entity_poly.entity_id
_entity_poly.type
_entity_poly.pdbx_seq_one_letter_code
_entity_poly.pdbx_strand_id
1 'polypeptide(L)'
;MEREKFDTYIREVTSHVKFPFDRRAIGQELRERMEDLYEDLLAQDIDEEQAAQLMVDYMGDSEELGKELNEVHNPLWGWIWLVTRWMARLCVVVLVGWGIIQGVSFGDTYFQQIEHKNGNVVYTISPVLEAQLYGSEVQIEEIRYYDDGTLEYTYTIRQNPWLSGGLGRSGIGAEIYAGEEVCTGDGGLFASNSLFYKKGREWIYDVPPEADRIIFFLGYEKEIEVSLTEGRVMAE
;
A
#
# COMPACT_ATOMS: atom_id res chain seq x y z
N MET A 1 -45.32 39.41 2.13
CA MET A 1 -45.67 38.99 3.51
C MET A 1 -45.78 37.47 3.61
N GLU A 2 -46.43 36.78 2.68
CA GLU A 2 -46.66 35.32 2.77
C GLU A 2 -45.36 34.51 2.71
N ARG A 3 -44.58 34.65 1.62
CA ARG A 3 -43.26 33.98 1.51
C ARG A 3 -42.31 34.30 2.66
N GLU A 4 -42.46 35.47 3.27
CA GLU A 4 -41.65 35.90 4.41
C GLU A 4 -42.02 35.13 5.69
N LYS A 5 -43.30 34.79 5.89
CA LYS A 5 -43.74 33.90 6.98
C LYS A 5 -43.22 32.47 6.77
N PHE A 6 -43.26 31.96 5.54
CA PHE A 6 -42.74 30.62 5.19
C PHE A 6 -41.24 30.52 5.51
N ASP A 7 -40.45 31.45 4.96
CA ASP A 7 -39.00 31.43 5.12
C ASP A 7 -38.58 31.65 6.58
N THR A 8 -39.36 32.45 7.33
CA THR A 8 -39.11 32.65 8.76
C THR A 8 -39.33 31.37 9.55
N TYR A 9 -40.47 30.71 9.37
CA TYR A 9 -40.80 29.45 10.05
C TYR A 9 -39.79 28.35 9.73
N ILE A 10 -39.51 28.13 8.43
CA ILE A 10 -38.54 27.12 7.99
C ILE A 10 -37.15 27.39 8.57
N ARG A 11 -36.73 28.66 8.61
CA ARG A 11 -35.45 29.05 9.20
C ARG A 11 -35.40 28.77 10.70
N GLU A 12 -36.47 29.04 11.43
CA GLU A 12 -36.56 28.74 12.87
C GLU A 12 -36.45 27.24 13.11
N VAL A 13 -37.28 26.42 12.46
CA VAL A 13 -37.25 24.95 12.58
C VAL A 13 -35.86 24.39 12.23
N THR A 14 -35.31 24.77 11.09
CA THR A 14 -34.02 24.26 10.61
C THR A 14 -32.82 24.76 11.43
N SER A 15 -32.97 25.84 12.20
CA SER A 15 -31.91 26.33 13.09
C SER A 15 -31.60 25.34 14.22
N HIS A 16 -32.60 24.57 14.67
CA HIS A 16 -32.48 23.58 15.75
C HIS A 16 -31.86 22.26 15.29
N VAL A 17 -31.95 21.92 13.99
CA VAL A 17 -31.34 20.72 13.41
C VAL A 17 -29.83 20.86 13.37
N LYS A 18 -29.04 20.11 14.13
CA LYS A 18 -27.58 20.30 14.22
C LYS A 18 -26.81 19.75 13.03
N PHE A 19 -27.39 18.82 12.28
CA PHE A 19 -26.73 18.21 11.13
C PHE A 19 -26.97 19.04 9.85
N PRO A 20 -25.94 19.67 9.26
CA PRO A 20 -26.12 20.67 8.21
C PRO A 20 -26.53 20.07 6.86
N PHE A 21 -26.25 18.80 6.61
CA PHE A 21 -26.60 18.15 5.34
C PHE A 21 -28.11 17.85 5.25
N ASP A 22 -28.75 17.54 6.37
CA ASP A 22 -30.19 17.27 6.41
C ASP A 22 -31.02 18.56 6.51
N ARG A 23 -30.45 19.66 7.04
CA ARG A 23 -31.12 20.98 7.09
C ARG A 23 -31.73 21.41 5.76
N ARG A 24 -31.03 21.15 4.65
CA ARG A 24 -31.50 21.54 3.31
C ARG A 24 -32.67 20.68 2.85
N ALA A 25 -32.58 19.37 3.05
CA ALA A 25 -33.64 18.43 2.67
C ALA A 25 -34.90 18.70 3.51
N ILE A 26 -34.74 18.82 4.83
CA ILE A 26 -35.81 19.16 5.77
C ILE A 26 -36.46 20.50 5.40
N GLY A 27 -35.67 21.54 5.13
CA GLY A 27 -36.20 22.84 4.77
C GLY A 27 -36.90 22.88 3.42
N GLN A 28 -36.60 21.93 2.52
CA GLN A 28 -37.32 21.77 1.26
C GLN A 28 -38.65 21.04 1.49
N GLU A 29 -38.63 19.92 2.21
CA GLU A 29 -39.85 19.16 2.55
C GLU A 29 -40.87 20.01 3.32
N LEU A 30 -40.40 20.80 4.30
CA LEU A 30 -41.27 21.73 5.04
C LEU A 30 -41.87 22.79 4.12
N ARG A 31 -41.11 23.30 3.14
CA ARG A 31 -41.61 24.30 2.20
C ARG A 31 -42.71 23.71 1.32
N GLU A 32 -42.46 22.55 0.72
CA GLU A 32 -43.42 21.85 -0.14
C GLU A 32 -44.71 21.58 0.64
N ARG A 33 -44.61 21.07 1.88
CA ARG A 33 -45.78 20.81 2.72
C ARG A 33 -46.55 22.08 3.11
N MET A 34 -45.87 23.19 3.37
CA MET A 34 -46.50 24.47 3.70
C MET A 34 -47.16 25.10 2.46
N GLU A 35 -46.55 24.93 1.27
CA GLU A 35 -47.12 25.36 -0.01
C GLU A 35 -48.41 24.60 -0.31
N ASP A 36 -48.39 23.27 -0.19
CA ASP A 36 -49.59 22.42 -0.37
C ASP A 36 -50.72 22.83 0.59
N LEU A 37 -50.41 23.03 1.88
CA LEU A 37 -51.41 23.42 2.88
C LEU A 37 -51.97 24.83 2.61
N TYR A 38 -51.13 25.75 2.15
CA TYR A 38 -51.55 27.09 1.80
C TYR A 38 -52.46 27.11 0.57
N GLU A 39 -52.13 26.33 -0.47
CA GLU A 39 -52.99 26.17 -1.65
C GLU A 39 -54.35 25.57 -1.30
N ASP A 40 -54.39 24.58 -0.40
CA ASP A 40 -55.63 23.97 0.11
C ASP A 40 -56.51 24.98 0.87
N LEU A 41 -55.93 25.94 1.58
CA LEU A 41 -56.65 27.00 2.29
C LEU A 41 -57.21 28.04 1.31
N LEU A 42 -56.45 28.41 0.29
CA LEU A 42 -56.93 29.30 -0.77
C LEU A 42 -58.09 28.69 -1.56
N ALA A 43 -58.05 27.39 -1.81
CA ALA A 43 -59.13 26.66 -2.48
C ALA A 43 -60.46 26.65 -1.68
N GLN A 44 -60.40 26.98 -0.39
CA GLN A 44 -61.56 27.13 0.50
C GLN A 44 -62.06 28.58 0.58
N ASP A 45 -61.68 29.44 -0.36
CA ASP A 45 -62.01 30.87 -0.41
C ASP A 45 -61.53 31.66 0.83
N ILE A 46 -60.47 31.19 1.49
CA ILE A 46 -59.80 31.92 2.58
C ILE A 46 -58.89 32.99 1.97
N ASP A 47 -58.91 34.19 2.54
CA ASP A 47 -58.04 35.29 2.13
C ASP A 47 -56.56 34.94 2.32
N GLU A 48 -55.73 35.36 1.37
CA GLU A 48 -54.27 35.17 1.31
C GLU A 48 -53.56 35.40 2.66
N GLU A 49 -53.84 36.52 3.34
CA GLU A 49 -53.17 36.85 4.59
C GLU A 49 -53.59 35.94 5.76
N GLN A 50 -54.87 35.53 5.76
CA GLN A 50 -55.42 34.60 6.74
C GLN A 50 -54.96 33.16 6.48
N ALA A 51 -54.87 32.75 5.21
CA ALA A 51 -54.36 31.45 4.81
C ALA A 51 -52.90 31.28 5.24
N ALA A 52 -52.06 32.31 5.03
CA ALA A 52 -50.67 32.29 5.48
C ALA A 52 -50.52 32.22 7.00
N GLN A 53 -51.45 32.81 7.78
CA GLN A 53 -51.44 32.71 9.24
C GLN A 53 -51.90 31.32 9.71
N LEU A 54 -53.03 30.84 9.19
CA LEU A 54 -53.59 29.54 9.53
C LEU A 54 -52.64 28.40 9.19
N MET A 55 -51.91 28.49 8.09
CA MET A 55 -50.90 27.52 7.72
C MET A 55 -49.79 27.43 8.79
N VAL A 56 -49.25 28.56 9.26
CA VAL A 56 -48.23 28.56 10.33
C VAL A 56 -48.80 28.01 11.62
N ASP A 57 -50.03 28.39 11.97
CA ASP A 57 -50.71 27.90 13.17
C ASP A 57 -50.93 26.36 13.09
N TYR A 58 -51.19 25.82 11.90
CA TYR A 58 -51.37 24.39 11.67
C TYR A 58 -50.05 23.60 11.74
N MET A 59 -48.94 24.22 11.33
CA MET A 59 -47.61 23.62 11.46
C MET A 59 -47.15 23.54 12.92
N GLY A 60 -47.70 24.37 13.80
CA GLY A 60 -47.43 24.35 15.24
C GLY A 60 -46.13 25.07 15.62
N ASP A 61 -45.65 24.85 16.84
CA ASP A 61 -44.46 25.51 17.38
C ASP A 61 -43.18 25.12 16.62
N SER A 62 -42.50 26.12 16.04
CA SER A 62 -41.27 25.93 15.26
C SER A 62 -40.11 25.41 16.12
N GLU A 63 -40.07 25.76 17.41
CA GLU A 63 -39.01 25.33 18.32
C GLU A 63 -39.15 23.85 18.71
N GLU A 64 -40.38 23.41 19.01
CA GLU A 64 -40.69 22.02 19.36
C GLU A 64 -40.43 21.08 18.17
N LEU A 65 -40.95 21.44 16.99
CA LEU A 65 -40.73 20.69 15.75
C LEU A 65 -39.23 20.60 15.41
N GLY A 66 -38.50 21.70 15.54
CA GLY A 66 -37.06 21.73 15.28
C GLY A 66 -36.24 20.83 16.21
N LYS A 67 -36.63 20.72 17.49
CA LYS A 67 -35.99 19.84 18.48
C LYS A 67 -36.27 18.36 18.17
N GLU A 68 -37.51 18.01 17.85
CA GLU A 68 -37.90 16.65 17.48
C GLU A 68 -37.16 16.19 16.22
N LEU A 69 -37.10 17.05 15.18
CA LEU A 69 -36.35 16.74 13.98
C LEU A 69 -34.85 16.55 14.25
N ASN A 70 -34.26 17.33 15.17
CA ASN A 70 -32.87 17.15 15.56
C ASN A 70 -32.61 15.84 16.31
N GLU A 71 -33.60 15.33 17.06
CA GLU A 71 -33.49 14.05 17.77
C GLU A 71 -33.52 12.86 16.79
N VAL A 72 -34.43 12.90 15.81
CA VAL A 72 -34.51 11.91 14.73
C VAL A 72 -33.27 11.98 13.83
N HIS A 73 -32.83 13.19 13.45
CA HIS A 73 -31.66 13.42 12.61
C HIS A 73 -30.40 13.59 13.45
N ASN A 74 -30.03 12.53 14.18
CA ASN A 74 -28.88 12.57 15.07
C ASN A 74 -27.57 12.84 14.29
N PRO A 75 -26.90 13.99 14.54
CA PRO A 75 -25.76 14.44 13.75
C PRO A 75 -24.57 13.48 13.81
N LEU A 76 -24.43 12.69 14.88
CA LEU A 76 -23.32 11.77 15.05
C LEU A 76 -23.32 10.68 13.97
N TRP A 77 -24.49 10.11 13.64
CA TRP A 77 -24.60 9.07 12.62
C TRP A 77 -24.28 9.60 11.22
N GLY A 78 -24.74 10.82 10.91
CA GLY A 78 -24.42 11.48 9.65
C GLY A 78 -22.92 11.72 9.47
N TRP A 79 -22.23 12.19 10.51
CA TRP A 79 -20.77 12.37 10.49
C TRP A 79 -20.01 11.04 10.40
N ILE A 80 -20.41 10.02 11.17
CA ILE A 80 -19.81 8.68 11.09
C ILE A 80 -19.92 8.13 9.67
N TRP A 81 -21.12 8.16 9.09
CA TRP A 81 -21.33 7.68 7.72
C TRP A 81 -20.45 8.43 6.71
N LEU A 82 -20.37 9.76 6.82
CA LEU A 82 -19.57 10.58 5.92
C LEU A 82 -18.08 10.26 6.04
N VAL A 83 -17.55 10.17 7.27
CA VAL A 83 -16.15 9.80 7.54
C VAL A 83 -15.85 8.40 7.02
N THR A 84 -16.69 7.40 7.35
CA THR A 84 -16.50 6.01 6.89
C THR A 84 -16.51 5.94 5.36
N ARG A 85 -17.39 6.68 4.69
CA ARG A 85 -17.48 6.71 3.22
C ARG A 85 -16.21 7.29 2.58
N TRP A 86 -15.64 8.35 3.15
CA TRP A 86 -14.38 8.91 2.66
C TRP A 86 -13.18 8.02 2.99
N MET A 87 -13.15 7.43 4.18
CA MET A 87 -12.11 6.50 4.60
C MET A 87 -12.06 5.28 3.68
N ALA A 88 -13.21 4.70 3.33
CA ALA A 88 -13.30 3.56 2.42
C ALA A 88 -12.72 3.88 1.04
N ARG A 89 -13.01 5.07 0.48
CA ARG A 89 -12.43 5.51 -0.81
C ARG A 89 -10.91 5.69 -0.72
N LEU A 90 -10.43 6.28 0.37
CA LEU A 90 -9.00 6.43 0.62
C LEU A 90 -8.31 5.06 0.70
N CYS A 91 -8.90 4.09 1.42
CA CYS A 91 -8.36 2.74 1.50
C CYS A 91 -8.24 2.08 0.11
N VAL A 92 -9.24 2.24 -0.76
CA VAL A 92 -9.17 1.70 -2.12
C VAL A 92 -8.02 2.33 -2.91
N VAL A 93 -7.86 3.66 -2.86
CA VAL A 93 -6.78 4.36 -3.55
C VAL A 93 -5.41 3.89 -3.05
N VAL A 94 -5.24 3.76 -1.73
CA VAL A 94 -4.00 3.28 -1.11
C VAL A 94 -3.69 1.84 -1.51
N LEU A 95 -4.68 0.94 -1.49
CA LEU A 95 -4.49 -0.46 -1.86
C LEU A 95 -4.14 -0.62 -3.34
N VAL A 96 -4.81 0.11 -4.23
CA VAL A 96 -4.51 0.10 -5.66
C VAL A 96 -3.12 0.67 -5.92
N GLY A 97 -2.78 1.81 -5.32
CA GLY A 97 -1.45 2.40 -5.43
C GLY A 97 -0.35 1.47 -4.94
N TRP A 98 -0.55 0.83 -3.79
CA TRP A 98 0.36 -0.19 -3.27
C TRP A 98 0.51 -1.38 -4.22
N GLY A 99 -0.58 -1.89 -4.77
CA GLY A 99 -0.57 -2.99 -5.73
C GLY A 99 0.21 -2.66 -7.01
N ILE A 100 0.07 -1.43 -7.52
CA ILE A 100 0.83 -0.97 -8.70
C ILE A 100 2.33 -0.95 -8.40
N ILE A 101 2.74 -0.39 -7.25
CA ILE A 101 4.15 -0.34 -6.85
C ILE A 101 4.75 -1.76 -6.78
N GLN A 102 4.05 -2.69 -6.13
CA GLN A 102 4.48 -4.08 -6.05
C GLN A 102 4.55 -4.74 -7.43
N GLY A 103 3.58 -4.45 -8.32
CA GLY A 103 3.57 -4.95 -9.69
C GLY A 103 4.76 -4.47 -10.52
N VAL A 104 5.14 -3.19 -10.40
CA VAL A 104 6.33 -2.63 -11.07
C VAL A 104 7.61 -3.29 -10.54
N SER A 105 7.79 -3.35 -9.22
CA SER A 105 8.98 -3.98 -8.62
C SER A 105 9.12 -5.45 -9.01
N PHE A 106 8.00 -6.18 -9.06
CA PHE A 106 8.00 -7.57 -9.52
C PHE A 106 8.34 -7.69 -11.01
N GLY A 107 7.81 -6.78 -11.84
CA GLY A 107 8.13 -6.68 -13.26
C GLY A 107 9.63 -6.49 -13.50
N ASP A 108 10.24 -5.48 -12.89
CA ASP A 108 11.67 -5.20 -13.02
C ASP A 108 12.53 -6.42 -12.64
N THR A 109 12.18 -7.08 -11.53
CA THR A 109 12.86 -8.29 -11.07
C THR A 109 12.73 -9.44 -12.09
N TYR A 110 11.55 -9.62 -12.69
CA TYR A 110 11.30 -10.67 -13.67
C TYR A 110 12.00 -10.41 -15.01
N PHE A 111 12.05 -9.14 -15.45
CA PHE A 111 12.79 -8.75 -16.65
C PHE A 111 14.29 -9.01 -16.51
N GLN A 112 14.88 -8.65 -15.37
CA GLN A 112 16.29 -8.96 -15.06
C GLN A 112 16.58 -10.46 -15.12
N GLN A 113 15.64 -11.31 -14.69
CA GLN A 113 15.78 -12.76 -14.75
C GLN A 113 15.76 -13.32 -16.19
N ILE A 114 14.99 -12.71 -17.09
CA ILE A 114 14.91 -13.13 -18.50
C ILE A 114 16.20 -12.72 -19.24
N GLU A 115 16.69 -11.51 -18.99
CA GLU A 115 17.87 -10.97 -19.67
C GLU A 115 19.15 -11.76 -19.38
N HIS A 116 19.27 -12.29 -18.15
CA HIS A 116 20.45 -13.02 -17.67
C HIS A 116 20.67 -14.43 -18.27
N LYS A 117 19.73 -14.99 -19.06
CA LYS A 117 19.70 -16.43 -19.40
C LYS A 117 20.43 -16.88 -20.70
N ASN A 118 21.42 -16.13 -21.21
CA ASN A 118 21.93 -16.38 -22.57
C ASN A 118 23.34 -17.02 -22.69
N GLY A 119 24.14 -17.13 -21.62
CA GLY A 119 25.48 -17.72 -21.68
C GLY A 119 25.53 -19.24 -21.48
N ASN A 120 26.57 -19.90 -22.00
CA ASN A 120 26.90 -21.28 -21.61
C ASN A 120 27.79 -21.26 -20.36
N VAL A 121 27.53 -22.17 -19.42
CA VAL A 121 28.38 -22.31 -18.23
C VAL A 121 29.75 -22.82 -18.68
N VAL A 122 30.83 -22.18 -18.23
CA VAL A 122 32.23 -22.60 -18.45
C VAL A 122 32.69 -23.48 -17.30
N TYR A 123 32.46 -23.05 -16.07
CA TYR A 123 32.77 -23.84 -14.87
C TYR A 123 31.78 -23.58 -13.74
N THR A 124 31.66 -24.56 -12.85
CA THR A 124 30.87 -24.50 -11.62
C THR A 124 31.72 -24.89 -10.42
N ILE A 125 31.53 -24.23 -9.27
CA ILE A 125 32.14 -24.55 -7.98
C ILE A 125 31.00 -24.87 -7.01
N SER A 126 30.96 -26.09 -6.45
CA SER A 126 29.91 -26.53 -5.50
C SER A 126 30.36 -27.73 -4.66
N PRO A 127 29.94 -27.85 -3.38
CA PRO A 127 29.35 -26.79 -2.54
C PRO A 127 30.43 -25.79 -2.14
N VAL A 128 30.07 -24.52 -2.08
CA VAL A 128 31.04 -23.45 -1.84
C VAL A 128 31.31 -23.31 -0.35
N LEU A 129 30.26 -23.16 0.47
CA LEU A 129 30.41 -22.91 1.90
C LEU A 129 29.10 -23.12 2.68
N GLU A 130 29.22 -23.57 3.93
CA GLU A 130 28.18 -23.49 4.95
C GLU A 130 28.71 -22.79 6.22
N ALA A 131 27.97 -21.84 6.77
CA ALA A 131 28.35 -21.07 7.97
C ALA A 131 27.12 -20.75 8.85
N GLN A 132 27.29 -20.80 10.17
CA GLN A 132 26.30 -20.30 11.12
C GLN A 132 26.65 -18.87 11.58
N LEU A 133 25.70 -17.94 11.45
CA LEU A 133 25.84 -16.51 11.76
C LEU A 133 24.58 -15.98 12.44
N TYR A 134 24.73 -15.42 13.64
CA TYR A 134 23.64 -14.86 14.46
C TYR A 134 22.40 -15.76 14.54
N GLY A 135 22.60 -17.07 14.76
CA GLY A 135 21.51 -18.04 14.82
C GLY A 135 20.87 -18.37 13.46
N SER A 136 21.42 -17.88 12.36
CA SER A 136 21.02 -18.23 10.99
C SER A 136 22.06 -19.15 10.36
N GLU A 137 21.60 -20.15 9.60
CA GLU A 137 22.42 -21.00 8.75
C GLU A 137 22.49 -20.34 7.37
N VAL A 138 23.70 -20.01 6.93
CA VAL A 138 23.99 -19.42 5.63
C VAL A 138 24.75 -20.45 4.80
N GLN A 139 24.25 -20.72 3.61
CA GLN A 139 24.84 -21.66 2.67
C GLN A 139 25.04 -20.97 1.32
N ILE A 140 26.26 -20.98 0.81
CA ILE A 140 26.56 -20.63 -0.57
C ILE A 140 26.57 -21.96 -1.34
N GLU A 141 25.55 -22.15 -2.16
CA GLU A 141 25.27 -23.43 -2.81
C GLU A 141 26.23 -23.67 -3.97
N GLU A 142 26.32 -22.70 -4.86
CA GLU A 142 27.09 -22.81 -6.11
C GLU A 142 27.57 -21.45 -6.61
N ILE A 143 28.72 -21.43 -7.26
CA ILE A 143 29.21 -20.35 -8.12
C ILE A 143 29.33 -20.90 -9.55
N ARG A 144 28.80 -20.16 -10.52
CA ARG A 144 28.86 -20.49 -11.95
C ARG A 144 29.49 -19.33 -12.71
N TYR A 145 30.39 -19.66 -13.62
CA TYR A 145 30.96 -18.69 -14.56
C TYR A 145 30.51 -19.03 -15.97
N TYR A 146 30.10 -18.02 -16.72
CA TYR A 146 29.55 -18.15 -18.08
C TYR A 146 30.56 -17.64 -19.12
N ASP A 147 30.39 -18.08 -20.36
CA ASP A 147 31.26 -17.74 -21.51
C ASP A 147 31.19 -16.26 -21.93
N ASP A 148 30.11 -15.58 -21.55
CA ASP A 148 29.90 -14.13 -21.72
C ASP A 148 30.58 -13.27 -20.65
N GLY A 149 31.34 -13.88 -19.73
CA GLY A 149 32.01 -13.17 -18.63
C GLY A 149 31.13 -12.95 -17.41
N THR A 150 29.94 -13.55 -17.35
CA THR A 150 29.06 -13.43 -16.19
C THR A 150 29.48 -14.40 -15.08
N LEU A 151 29.56 -13.91 -13.85
CA LEU A 151 29.71 -14.75 -12.66
C LEU A 151 28.44 -14.69 -11.83
N GLU A 152 27.83 -15.86 -11.57
CA GLU A 152 26.60 -16.04 -10.79
C GLU A 152 26.90 -16.84 -9.53
N TYR A 153 26.31 -16.48 -8.39
CA TYR A 153 26.31 -17.32 -7.20
C TYR A 153 24.91 -17.43 -6.59
N THR A 154 24.61 -18.62 -6.07
CA THR A 154 23.35 -18.91 -5.39
C THR A 154 23.60 -19.15 -3.91
N TYR A 155 22.76 -18.58 -3.07
CA TYR A 155 22.82 -18.74 -1.63
C TYR A 155 21.46 -18.98 -1.00
N THR A 156 21.48 -19.63 0.15
CA THR A 156 20.34 -19.87 1.02
C THR A 156 20.66 -19.36 2.42
N ILE A 157 19.72 -18.64 3.03
CA ILE A 157 19.76 -18.23 4.44
C ILE A 157 18.55 -18.81 5.14
N ARG A 158 18.77 -19.61 6.19
CA ARG A 158 17.74 -20.12 7.08
C ARG A 158 17.88 -19.45 8.43
N GLN A 159 16.85 -18.74 8.87
CA GLN A 159 16.84 -18.08 10.16
C GLN A 159 16.21 -18.99 11.22
N ASN A 160 16.81 -19.04 12.40
CA ASN A 160 16.20 -19.71 13.54
C ASN A 160 15.08 -18.82 14.13
N PRO A 161 13.82 -19.30 14.17
CA PRO A 161 12.69 -18.53 14.72
C PRO A 161 12.84 -18.14 16.19
N TRP A 162 13.73 -18.80 16.92
CA TRP A 162 13.87 -18.69 18.37
C TRP A 162 15.01 -17.77 18.81
N LEU A 163 15.80 -17.21 17.88
CA LEU A 163 16.94 -16.36 18.19
C LEU A 163 16.72 -14.95 17.61
N SER A 164 16.72 -13.93 18.47
CA SER A 164 16.67 -12.53 18.05
C SER A 164 18.04 -12.11 17.51
N GLY A 165 18.14 -11.72 16.24
CA GLY A 165 19.34 -11.11 15.68
C GLY A 165 19.87 -11.66 14.35
N GLY A 166 19.06 -12.32 13.51
CA GLY A 166 19.53 -12.80 12.20
C GLY A 166 20.08 -11.67 11.29
N LEU A 167 20.76 -12.05 10.21
CA LEU A 167 21.33 -11.15 9.16
C LEU A 167 20.31 -10.22 8.46
N GLY A 168 19.06 -10.19 8.93
CA GLY A 168 17.98 -9.45 8.32
C GLY A 168 17.54 -10.04 6.98
N ARG A 169 16.81 -9.26 6.19
CA ARG A 169 16.43 -9.62 4.81
C ARG A 169 17.49 -9.20 3.78
N SER A 170 18.61 -8.65 4.22
CA SER A 170 19.68 -8.17 3.35
C SER A 170 20.32 -9.32 2.56
N GLY A 171 20.82 -9.02 1.35
CA GLY A 171 21.54 -10.00 0.52
C GLY A 171 22.89 -10.39 1.12
N ILE A 172 23.58 -11.33 0.49
CA ILE A 172 24.98 -11.58 0.78
C ILE A 172 25.76 -10.78 -0.26
N GLY A 173 26.36 -9.67 0.17
CA GLY A 173 27.25 -8.92 -0.71
C GLY A 173 28.50 -9.74 -1.01
N ALA A 174 29.03 -9.59 -2.21
CA ALA A 174 30.29 -10.19 -2.59
C ALA A 174 31.14 -9.21 -3.39
N GLU A 175 32.46 -9.31 -3.24
CA GLU A 175 33.44 -8.62 -4.09
C GLU A 175 34.29 -9.66 -4.80
N ILE A 176 34.51 -9.47 -6.09
CA ILE A 176 35.32 -10.35 -6.93
C ILE A 176 36.66 -9.66 -7.20
N TYR A 177 37.75 -10.42 -7.14
CA TYR A 177 39.09 -9.91 -7.35
C TYR A 177 39.76 -10.62 -8.52
N ALA A 178 40.57 -9.85 -9.26
CA ALA A 178 41.54 -10.35 -10.22
C ALA A 178 42.92 -9.81 -9.79
N GLY A 179 43.65 -10.62 -9.02
CA GLY A 179 44.91 -10.18 -8.41
C GLY A 179 44.67 -9.15 -7.31
N GLU A 180 45.12 -7.90 -7.49
CA GLU A 180 44.89 -6.81 -6.51
C GLU A 180 43.69 -5.92 -6.89
N GLU A 181 43.12 -6.10 -8.08
CA GLU A 181 42.02 -5.26 -8.58
C GLU A 181 40.66 -5.85 -8.23
N VAL A 182 39.75 -4.99 -7.78
CA VAL A 182 38.33 -5.33 -7.57
C VAL A 182 37.62 -5.25 -8.92
N CYS A 183 37.00 -6.36 -9.32
CA CYS A 183 36.14 -6.40 -10.49
C CYS A 183 34.85 -5.64 -10.16
N THR A 184 34.63 -4.52 -10.85
CA THR A 184 33.38 -3.76 -10.76
C THR A 184 32.62 -3.91 -12.05
N GLY A 185 31.39 -4.40 -11.96
CA GLY A 185 30.51 -4.66 -13.09
C GLY A 185 29.06 -4.42 -12.71
N ASP A 186 28.23 -4.12 -13.70
CA ASP A 186 26.79 -4.13 -13.51
C ASP A 186 26.33 -5.55 -13.19
N GLY A 187 25.22 -5.68 -12.47
CA GLY A 187 24.75 -6.96 -12.00
C GLY A 187 23.28 -6.95 -11.65
N GLY A 188 22.80 -8.09 -11.20
CA GLY A 188 21.42 -8.24 -10.77
C GLY A 188 21.31 -9.15 -9.55
N LEU A 189 20.21 -8.98 -8.84
CA LEU A 189 19.86 -9.78 -7.69
C LEU A 189 18.43 -10.29 -7.85
N PHE A 190 18.27 -11.60 -7.74
CA PHE A 190 16.98 -12.22 -7.57
C PHE A 190 16.94 -12.92 -6.22
N ALA A 191 15.98 -12.57 -5.37
CA ALA A 191 15.80 -13.26 -4.10
C ALA A 191 14.33 -13.59 -3.84
N SER A 192 14.07 -14.84 -3.48
CA SER A 192 12.80 -15.27 -2.88
C SER A 192 12.93 -15.22 -1.36
N ASN A 193 12.05 -14.47 -0.71
CA ASN A 193 12.07 -14.26 0.74
C ASN A 193 10.80 -14.82 1.39
N SER A 194 10.97 -15.50 2.51
CA SER A 194 9.92 -15.88 3.46
C SER A 194 10.35 -15.47 4.88
N LEU A 195 9.50 -15.73 5.88
CA LEU A 195 9.76 -15.29 7.25
C LEU A 195 11.04 -15.89 7.87
N PHE A 196 11.42 -17.12 7.49
CA PHE A 196 12.57 -17.84 8.06
C PHE A 196 13.53 -18.40 7.01
N TYR A 197 13.27 -18.12 5.74
CA TYR A 197 14.04 -18.67 4.63
C TYR A 197 14.19 -17.63 3.54
N LYS A 198 15.41 -17.45 3.04
CA LYS A 198 15.73 -16.67 1.86
C LYS A 198 16.56 -17.53 0.93
N LYS A 199 16.21 -17.52 -0.36
CA LYS A 199 17.08 -18.00 -1.42
C LYS A 199 17.38 -16.85 -2.36
N GLY A 200 18.65 -16.54 -2.53
CA GLY A 200 19.12 -15.50 -3.40
C GLY A 200 20.01 -16.05 -4.51
N ARG A 201 20.03 -15.32 -5.60
CA ARG A 201 20.87 -15.52 -6.77
C ARG A 201 21.34 -14.14 -7.18
N GLU A 202 22.64 -13.96 -7.19
CA GLU A 202 23.28 -12.70 -7.55
C GLU A 202 24.25 -12.97 -8.68
N TRP A 203 24.36 -12.02 -9.60
CA TRP A 203 25.28 -12.12 -10.73
C TRP A 203 25.91 -10.78 -11.05
N ILE A 204 27.13 -10.84 -11.57
CA ILE A 204 27.93 -9.70 -11.99
C ILE A 204 28.41 -9.97 -13.41
N TYR A 205 28.22 -8.99 -14.29
CA TYR A 205 28.69 -9.03 -15.68
C TYR A 205 30.14 -8.58 -15.78
N ASP A 206 30.76 -8.85 -16.93
CA ASP A 206 32.12 -8.40 -17.28
C ASP A 206 33.21 -8.84 -16.30
N VAL A 207 33.04 -10.00 -15.66
CA VAL A 207 34.06 -10.59 -14.78
C VAL A 207 35.15 -11.22 -15.64
N PRO A 208 36.41 -10.75 -15.53
CA PRO A 208 37.48 -11.25 -16.35
C PRO A 208 37.80 -12.73 -16.02
N PRO A 209 38.21 -13.55 -17.00
CA PRO A 209 38.50 -14.96 -16.77
C PRO A 209 39.71 -15.20 -15.86
N GLU A 210 40.59 -14.20 -15.72
CA GLU A 210 41.69 -14.17 -14.75
C GLU A 210 41.26 -13.91 -13.28
N ALA A 211 39.97 -13.69 -13.01
CA ALA A 211 39.48 -13.54 -11.63
C ALA A 211 39.84 -14.77 -10.78
N ASP A 212 40.49 -14.51 -9.64
CA ASP A 212 41.15 -15.53 -8.83
C ASP A 212 40.40 -15.85 -7.53
N ARG A 213 39.68 -14.88 -6.96
CA ARG A 213 38.95 -15.06 -5.70
C ARG A 213 37.68 -14.22 -5.61
N ILE A 214 36.74 -14.69 -4.79
CA ILE A 214 35.53 -13.97 -4.41
C ILE A 214 35.46 -13.90 -2.88
N ILE A 215 35.14 -12.72 -2.36
CA ILE A 215 35.01 -12.46 -0.92
C ILE A 215 33.54 -12.20 -0.63
N PHE A 216 32.93 -13.05 0.18
CA PHE A 216 31.54 -12.89 0.63
C PHE A 216 31.48 -12.14 1.96
N PHE A 217 30.71 -11.06 1.99
CA PHE A 217 30.45 -10.25 3.18
C PHE A 217 29.18 -10.75 3.88
N LEU A 218 29.39 -11.50 4.96
CA LEU A 218 28.31 -12.09 5.75
C LEU A 218 27.98 -11.18 6.94
N GLY A 219 27.26 -10.09 6.66
CA GLY A 219 26.96 -9.06 7.64
C GLY A 219 28.16 -8.13 7.89
N TYR A 220 28.32 -7.63 9.12
CA TYR A 220 29.39 -6.69 9.50
C TYR A 220 30.62 -7.35 10.14
N GLU A 221 30.59 -8.66 10.39
CA GLU A 221 31.59 -9.32 11.25
C GLU A 221 32.41 -10.41 10.54
N LYS A 222 31.95 -10.92 9.39
CA LYS A 222 32.59 -12.07 8.76
C LYS A 222 32.71 -11.92 7.25
N GLU A 223 33.95 -12.03 6.80
CA GLU A 223 34.32 -12.12 5.39
C GLU A 223 34.81 -13.54 5.12
N ILE A 224 34.40 -14.11 4.01
CA ILE A 224 34.82 -15.44 3.61
C ILE A 224 35.33 -15.39 2.18
N GLU A 225 36.63 -15.65 2.06
CA GLU A 225 37.32 -15.76 0.79
C GLU A 225 37.17 -17.17 0.22
N VAL A 226 36.82 -17.24 -1.05
CA VAL A 226 36.72 -18.47 -1.83
C VAL A 226 37.58 -18.30 -3.08
N SER A 227 38.48 -19.26 -3.31
CA SER A 227 39.25 -19.31 -4.55
C SER A 227 38.32 -19.65 -5.72
N LEU A 228 38.37 -18.83 -6.77
CA LEU A 228 37.66 -19.09 -8.02
C LEU A 228 38.44 -20.04 -8.93
N THR A 229 39.70 -20.35 -8.63
CA THR A 229 40.57 -21.22 -9.43
C THR A 229 40.59 -22.67 -8.93
N GLU A 230 40.34 -22.88 -7.64
CA GLU A 230 40.29 -24.19 -7.02
C GLU A 230 38.87 -24.77 -7.04
N GLY A 231 38.74 -26.09 -7.18
CA GLY A 231 37.43 -26.75 -7.13
C GLY A 231 36.53 -26.54 -8.36
N ARG A 232 37.07 -26.02 -9.47
CA ARG A 232 36.35 -25.88 -10.75
C ARG A 232 35.94 -27.24 -11.30
N VAL A 233 34.65 -27.41 -11.53
CA VAL A 233 34.10 -28.45 -12.40
C VAL A 233 33.78 -27.79 -13.73
N MET A 234 34.55 -28.11 -14.77
CA MET A 234 34.32 -27.58 -16.12
C MET A 234 33.00 -28.15 -16.66
N ALA A 235 32.21 -27.31 -17.32
CA ALA A 235 31.05 -27.78 -18.07
C ALA A 235 31.50 -28.57 -19.31
N GLU A 236 30.71 -29.58 -19.68
CA GLU A 236 30.92 -30.40 -20.88
C GLU A 236 30.43 -29.71 -22.17
#